data_AF-A0A916UFS9-F1
#
_entry.id   AF-A0A916UFS9-F1
#
_cell.length_a   1.000
_cell.length_b   1.000
_cell.length_c   1.000
_cell.angle_alpha   90.00
_cell.angle_beta   90.00
_cell.angle_gamma   90.00
#
_symmetry.space_group_name_H-M   'P 1'
#
loop_
_entity.id
_entity.type
_entity.pdbx_description
1 polymer ?
#
loop_
_entity_poly.entity_id
_entity_poly.type
_entity_poly.pdbx_seq_one_letter_code
_entity_poly.pdbx_strand_id
1 'polypeptide(L)'
;MKKIILSLAIAVSAITAGYAQTTDRKPVDPAQRAERVASQLQQKLSLTDTQKAEVYKIEVEKLKKQADWRKERSKEMKKVSEARKAEMQASEEKLAKVLTADQKAKYESMKAERKEKMKDRQPRKGRRPMERKTTSTQNT
;
A
#
# COMPACT_ATOMS: atom_id res chain seq x y z
N MET A 1 -21.58 -48.18 -22.90
CA MET A 1 -22.44 -47.31 -23.73
C MET A 1 -23.11 -46.26 -22.85
N LYS A 2 -22.98 -44.98 -23.25
CA LYS A 2 -23.88 -43.85 -22.94
C LYS A 2 -23.88 -43.42 -21.43
N LYS A 3 -23.47 -42.23 -21.01
CA LYS A 3 -23.53 -40.90 -21.65
C LYS A 3 -22.38 -40.03 -21.09
N ILE A 4 -21.40 -39.75 -21.95
CA ILE A 4 -20.63 -38.51 -21.92
C ILE A 4 -21.61 -37.42 -22.41
N ILE A 5 -21.53 -36.21 -21.85
CA ILE A 5 -22.07 -34.90 -22.31
C ILE A 5 -22.65 -34.15 -21.10
N LEU A 6 -21.81 -33.34 -20.47
CA LEU A 6 -22.18 -31.97 -20.07
C LEU A 6 -20.86 -31.16 -19.91
N SER A 7 -20.15 -30.91 -21.02
CA SER A 7 -20.09 -29.58 -21.65
C SER A 7 -19.74 -28.48 -20.63
N LEU A 8 -18.45 -28.26 -20.34
CA LEU A 8 -17.53 -27.45 -21.17
C LEU A 8 -18.05 -26.01 -21.39
N ALA A 9 -18.14 -25.22 -20.32
CA ALA A 9 -18.47 -23.80 -20.38
C ALA A 9 -17.75 -22.97 -19.30
N ILE A 10 -16.44 -23.21 -19.10
CA ILE A 10 -15.58 -22.33 -18.29
C ILE A 10 -14.26 -22.16 -19.04
N ALA A 11 -14.31 -21.58 -20.23
CA ALA A 11 -13.11 -21.39 -21.05
C ALA A 11 -13.13 -20.11 -21.89
N VAL A 12 -13.75 -19.01 -21.43
CA VAL A 12 -13.56 -17.68 -22.05
C VAL A 12 -13.75 -16.57 -21.01
N SER A 13 -12.75 -16.32 -20.16
CA SER A 13 -12.66 -15.04 -19.42
C SER A 13 -11.27 -14.75 -18.84
N ALA A 14 -10.21 -15.39 -19.35
CA ALA A 14 -8.85 -15.27 -18.82
C ALA A 14 -7.89 -14.47 -19.73
N ILE A 15 -8.37 -13.49 -20.51
CA ILE A 15 -7.50 -12.60 -21.29
C ILE A 15 -7.92 -11.13 -21.12
N THR A 16 -7.67 -10.58 -19.93
CA THR A 16 -7.33 -9.15 -19.78
C THR A 16 -6.27 -9.00 -18.68
N ALA A 17 -5.21 -9.80 -18.79
CA ALA A 17 -4.02 -9.61 -17.98
C ALA A 17 -3.19 -8.45 -18.55
N GLY A 18 -2.85 -7.49 -17.69
CA GLY A 18 -1.43 -7.40 -17.37
C GLY A 18 -0.61 -6.21 -17.84
N TYR A 19 -1.18 -5.08 -18.28
CA TYR A 19 -0.36 -3.89 -18.59
C TYR A 19 -0.85 -2.64 -17.87
N ALA A 20 -0.52 -2.48 -16.58
CA ALA A 20 -0.67 -1.20 -15.89
C ALA A 20 0.20 -1.00 -14.63
N GLN A 21 1.19 -1.87 -14.36
CA GLN A 21 1.98 -1.79 -13.12
C GLN A 21 3.37 -1.22 -13.32
N THR A 22 3.48 0.09 -13.59
CA THR A 22 4.67 0.88 -13.23
C THR A 22 4.25 2.34 -13.01
N THR A 23 3.54 2.64 -11.92
CA THR A 23 3.62 4.03 -11.41
C THR A 23 4.94 4.13 -10.66
N ASP A 24 6.02 4.32 -11.41
CA ASP A 24 7.24 4.94 -10.94
C ASP A 24 6.89 6.36 -10.51
N ARG A 25 6.33 6.48 -9.30
CA ARG A 25 6.12 7.78 -8.67
C ARG A 25 7.51 8.31 -8.35
N LYS A 26 8.08 9.04 -9.30
CA LYS A 26 9.38 9.68 -9.16
C LYS A 26 9.41 10.43 -7.81
N PRO A 27 10.47 10.27 -7.01
CA PRO A 27 10.60 11.04 -5.78
C PRO A 27 10.58 12.53 -6.14
N VAL A 28 9.54 13.23 -5.69
CA VAL A 28 9.44 14.68 -5.87
C VAL A 28 10.50 15.33 -5.00
N ASP A 29 11.32 16.19 -5.60
CA ASP A 29 12.34 16.97 -4.92
C ASP A 29 11.72 17.78 -3.76
N PRO A 30 12.29 17.72 -2.54
CA PRO A 30 11.83 18.52 -1.40
C PRO A 30 11.69 20.01 -1.71
N ALA A 31 12.58 20.60 -2.50
CA ALA A 31 12.50 22.02 -2.86
C ALA A 31 11.27 22.30 -3.73
N GLN A 32 11.04 21.48 -4.75
CA GLN A 32 9.85 21.59 -5.60
C GLN A 32 8.54 21.40 -4.80
N ARG A 33 8.56 20.53 -3.80
CA ARG A 33 7.41 20.33 -2.92
C ARG A 33 7.16 21.53 -2.02
N ALA A 34 8.22 22.10 -1.43
CA ALA A 34 8.12 23.31 -0.62
C ALA A 34 7.57 24.48 -1.44
N GLU A 35 8.07 24.66 -2.67
CA GLU A 35 7.62 25.73 -3.58
C GLU A 35 6.14 25.60 -3.94
N ARG A 36 5.66 24.38 -4.20
CA ARG A 36 4.24 24.13 -4.47
C ARG A 36 3.37 24.51 -3.27
N VAL A 37 3.79 24.15 -2.06
CA VAL A 37 3.04 24.48 -0.83
C VAL A 37 3.05 25.98 -0.58
N ALA A 38 4.21 26.62 -0.70
CA ALA A 38 4.35 28.06 -0.52
C ALA A 38 3.50 28.84 -1.53
N SER A 39 3.49 28.45 -2.79
CA SER A 39 2.64 29.06 -3.83
C SER A 39 1.14 28.85 -3.57
N GLN A 40 0.73 27.66 -3.11
CA GLN A 40 -0.67 27.41 -2.75
C GLN A 40 -1.11 28.26 -1.54
N LEU A 41 -0.25 28.42 -0.55
CA LEU A 41 -0.53 29.26 0.61
C LEU A 41 -0.57 30.74 0.24
N GLN A 42 0.33 31.17 -0.65
CA GLN A 42 0.30 32.53 -1.21
C GLN A 42 -1.05 32.82 -1.86
N GLN A 43 -1.54 31.94 -2.72
CA GLN A 43 -2.82 32.13 -3.41
C GLN A 43 -4.03 32.07 -2.46
N LYS A 44 -4.04 31.14 -1.51
CA LYS A 44 -5.21 30.93 -0.62
C LYS A 44 -5.33 31.97 0.49
N LEU A 45 -4.19 32.52 0.93
CA LEU A 45 -4.13 33.46 2.04
C LEU A 45 -3.71 34.87 1.58
N SER A 46 -3.60 35.08 0.26
CA SER A 46 -3.14 36.32 -0.35
C SER A 46 -1.82 36.83 0.24
N LEU A 47 -0.85 35.93 0.41
CA LEU A 47 0.44 36.30 1.00
C LEU A 47 1.26 37.19 0.06
N THR A 48 2.05 38.08 0.63
CA THR A 48 3.10 38.82 -0.08
C THR A 48 4.26 37.89 -0.48
N ASP A 49 5.09 38.34 -1.42
CA ASP A 49 6.25 37.55 -1.87
C ASP A 49 7.26 37.30 -0.74
N THR A 50 7.43 38.29 0.16
CA THR A 50 8.27 38.14 1.36
C THR A 50 7.74 37.04 2.28
N GLN A 51 6.43 37.03 2.54
CA GLN A 51 5.80 35.98 3.34
C GLN A 51 5.87 34.60 2.67
N LYS A 52 5.72 34.54 1.34
CA LYS A 52 5.93 33.29 0.59
C LYS A 52 7.35 32.74 0.76
N ALA A 53 8.37 33.61 0.71
CA ALA A 53 9.76 33.20 0.89
C ALA A 53 10.01 32.62 2.30
N GLU A 54 9.38 33.18 3.33
CA GLU A 54 9.45 32.63 4.70
C GLU A 54 8.73 31.28 4.80
N VAL A 55 7.51 31.17 4.24
CA VAL A 55 6.76 29.91 4.20
C VAL A 55 7.53 28.81 3.47
N TYR A 56 8.22 29.15 2.38
CA TYR A 56 9.08 28.22 1.67
C TYR A 56 10.19 27.67 2.58
N LYS A 57 10.90 28.54 3.30
CA LYS A 57 11.95 28.12 4.26
C LYS A 57 11.39 27.20 5.34
N ILE A 58 10.24 27.56 5.92
CA ILE A 58 9.55 26.73 6.93
C ILE A 58 9.22 25.34 6.37
N GLU A 59 8.71 25.26 5.14
CA GLU A 59 8.33 23.98 4.53
C GLU A 59 9.57 23.13 4.20
N VAL A 60 10.68 23.72 3.76
CA VAL A 60 11.95 23.00 3.57
C VAL A 60 12.43 22.37 4.87
N GLU A 61 12.44 23.12 5.97
CA GLU A 61 12.84 22.60 7.28
C GLU A 61 11.91 21.48 7.76
N LYS A 62 10.60 21.66 7.59
CA LYS A 62 9.59 20.65 7.92
C LYS A 62 9.81 19.37 7.12
N LEU A 63 10.08 19.47 5.82
CA LEU A 63 10.35 18.31 4.96
C LEU A 63 11.63 17.58 5.37
N LYS A 64 12.68 18.31 5.78
CA LYS A 64 13.90 17.73 6.35
C LYS A 64 13.62 16.96 7.63
N LYS A 65 12.93 17.58 8.60
CA LYS A 65 12.52 16.92 9.87
C LYS A 65 11.67 15.67 9.60
N GLN A 66 10.73 15.74 8.66
CA GLN A 66 9.93 14.57 8.26
C GLN A 66 10.76 13.47 7.60
N ALA A 67 11.81 13.81 6.85
CA ALA A 67 12.71 12.82 6.26
C ALA A 67 13.50 12.09 7.36
N ASP A 68 13.98 12.82 8.36
CA ASP A 68 14.75 12.25 9.47
C ASP A 68 13.85 11.37 10.36
N TRP A 69 12.65 11.81 10.71
CA TRP A 69 11.68 10.96 11.42
C TRP A 69 11.32 9.68 10.66
N ARG A 70 11.21 9.76 9.32
CA ARG A 70 10.96 8.56 8.50
C ARG A 70 12.16 7.61 8.52
N LYS A 71 13.39 8.11 8.50
CA LYS A 71 14.60 7.28 8.61
C LYS A 71 14.64 6.57 9.95
N GLU A 72 14.42 7.28 11.05
CA GLU A 72 14.45 6.68 12.39
C GLU A 72 13.32 5.66 12.58
N ARG A 73 12.08 5.99 12.19
CA ARG A 73 10.98 5.04 12.21
C ARG A 73 11.27 3.82 11.33
N SER A 74 11.91 3.99 10.17
CA SER A 74 12.26 2.85 9.32
C SER A 74 13.28 1.92 9.98
N LYS A 75 14.24 2.45 10.75
CA LYS A 75 15.19 1.62 11.50
C LYS A 75 14.48 0.83 12.60
N GLU A 76 13.60 1.48 13.35
CA GLU A 76 12.81 0.83 14.40
C GLU A 76 11.90 -0.27 13.83
N MET A 77 11.19 0.04 12.74
CA MET A 77 10.31 -0.93 12.07
C MET A 77 11.08 -2.14 11.54
N LYS A 78 12.33 -1.97 11.08
CA LYS A 78 13.19 -3.10 10.70
C LYS A 78 13.47 -4.01 11.89
N LYS A 79 13.87 -3.45 13.03
CA LYS A 79 14.12 -4.21 14.27
C LYS A 79 12.88 -4.98 14.73
N VAL A 80 11.72 -4.31 14.76
CA VAL A 80 10.44 -4.95 15.13
C VAL A 80 10.08 -6.05 14.14
N SER A 81 10.30 -5.84 12.84
CA SER A 81 10.06 -6.86 11.81
C SER A 81 10.96 -8.08 11.95
N GLU A 82 12.24 -7.87 12.27
CA GLU A 82 13.21 -8.95 12.51
C GLU A 82 12.84 -9.76 13.75
N ALA A 83 12.53 -9.08 14.86
CA ALA A 83 12.08 -9.73 16.09
C ALA A 83 10.81 -10.57 15.86
N ARG A 84 9.81 -10.03 15.15
CA ARG A 84 8.58 -10.75 14.81
C ARG A 84 8.86 -11.97 13.93
N LYS A 85 9.80 -11.86 12.99
CA LYS A 85 10.19 -12.99 12.13
C LYS A 85 10.84 -14.11 12.94
N ALA A 86 11.74 -13.76 13.86
CA ALA A 86 12.39 -14.72 14.74
C ALA A 86 11.36 -15.44 15.64
N GLU A 87 10.44 -14.69 16.27
CA GLU A 87 9.39 -15.27 17.12
C GLU A 87 8.47 -16.22 16.33
N MET A 88 8.13 -15.85 15.09
CA MET A 88 7.34 -16.70 14.20
C MET A 88 8.08 -18.00 13.87
N GLN A 89 9.37 -17.93 13.54
CA GLN A 89 10.19 -19.12 13.26
C GLN A 89 10.30 -20.03 14.50
N ALA A 90 10.58 -19.46 15.67
CA ALA A 90 10.65 -20.22 16.92
C ALA A 90 9.31 -20.89 17.26
N SER A 91 8.20 -20.21 17.02
CA SER A 91 6.85 -20.79 17.20
C SER A 91 6.58 -21.93 16.21
N GLU A 92 6.99 -21.76 14.95
CA GLU A 92 6.87 -22.81 13.92
C GLU A 92 7.68 -24.05 14.27
N GLU A 93 8.90 -23.90 14.79
CA GLU A 93 9.73 -25.01 15.25
C GLU A 93 9.12 -25.75 16.45
N LYS A 94 8.60 -25.01 17.43
CA LYS A 94 7.89 -25.60 18.58
C LYS A 94 6.66 -26.37 18.12
N LEU A 95 5.90 -25.81 17.18
CA LEU A 95 4.72 -26.47 16.62
C LEU A 95 5.11 -27.73 15.84
N ALA A 96 6.18 -27.69 15.03
CA ALA A 96 6.63 -28.83 14.26
C ALA A 96 7.04 -30.05 15.13
N LYS A 97 7.43 -29.82 16.40
CA LYS A 97 7.76 -30.90 17.35
C LYS A 97 6.54 -31.62 17.92
N VAL A 98 5.36 -30.99 17.90
CA VAL A 98 4.13 -31.57 18.46
C VAL A 98 3.18 -32.12 17.40
N LEU A 99 3.44 -31.84 16.12
CA LEU A 99 2.62 -32.31 15.01
C LEU A 99 3.10 -33.65 14.47
N THR A 100 2.16 -34.53 14.10
CA THR A 100 2.45 -35.70 13.28
C THR A 100 2.75 -35.30 11.82
N ALA A 101 3.28 -36.23 11.01
CA ALA A 101 3.62 -35.96 9.61
C ALA A 101 2.41 -35.44 8.80
N ASP A 102 1.25 -36.08 8.95
CA ASP A 102 0.03 -35.69 8.23
C ASP A 102 -0.50 -34.31 8.69
N GLN A 103 -0.41 -34.02 9.99
CA GLN A 103 -0.81 -32.74 10.54
C GLN A 103 0.12 -31.61 10.06
N LYS A 104 1.42 -31.87 9.96
CA LYS A 104 2.41 -30.93 9.43
C LYS A 104 2.15 -30.62 7.95
N ALA A 105 1.85 -31.63 7.13
CA ALA A 105 1.48 -31.43 5.73
C ALA A 105 0.24 -30.54 5.57
N LYS A 106 -0.79 -30.77 6.40
CA LYS A 106 -1.99 -29.92 6.42
C LYS A 106 -1.68 -28.48 6.85
N TYR A 107 -0.84 -28.31 7.86
CA TYR A 107 -0.44 -26.99 8.35
C TYR A 107 0.31 -26.17 7.29
N GLU A 108 1.24 -26.78 6.55
CA GLU A 108 1.96 -26.12 5.46
C GLU A 108 1.02 -25.69 4.32
N SER A 109 0.04 -26.53 3.98
CA SER A 109 -1.01 -26.16 3.00
C SER A 109 -1.82 -24.95 3.47
N MET A 110 -2.22 -24.91 4.75
CA MET A 110 -2.93 -23.76 5.32
C MET A 110 -2.08 -22.47 5.30
N LYS A 111 -0.77 -22.60 5.52
CA LYS A 111 0.17 -21.47 5.47
C LYS A 111 0.30 -20.91 4.05
N ALA A 112 0.40 -21.78 3.05
CA ALA A 112 0.44 -21.40 1.64
C ALA A 112 -0.83 -20.66 1.21
N GLU A 113 -2.00 -21.21 1.54
CA GLU A 113 -3.30 -20.59 1.24
C GLU A 113 -3.45 -19.22 1.92
N ARG A 114 -3.01 -19.10 3.17
CA ARG A 114 -3.02 -17.82 3.90
C ARG A 114 -2.12 -16.78 3.22
N LYS A 115 -0.95 -17.20 2.72
CA LYS A 115 -0.02 -16.32 1.98
C LYS A 115 -0.63 -15.85 0.66
N GLU A 116 -1.33 -16.72 -0.05
CA GLU A 116 -2.06 -16.39 -1.28
C GLU A 116 -3.18 -15.38 -1.01
N LYS A 117 -4.04 -15.66 -0.03
CA LYS A 117 -5.11 -14.73 0.40
C LYS A 117 -4.57 -13.36 0.84
N MET A 118 -3.38 -13.31 1.44
CA MET A 118 -2.74 -12.03 1.78
C MET A 118 -2.25 -11.27 0.55
N LYS A 119 -1.76 -11.94 -0.49
CA LYS A 119 -1.41 -11.30 -1.77
C LYS A 119 -2.65 -10.71 -2.43
N ASP A 120 -3.77 -11.42 -2.39
CA ASP A 120 -5.04 -10.96 -2.99
C ASP A 120 -5.68 -9.80 -2.23
N ARG A 121 -5.52 -9.77 -0.90
CA ARG A 121 -6.03 -8.70 -0.03
C ARG A 121 -5.15 -7.46 0.04
N GLN A 122 -3.96 -7.46 -0.56
CA GLN A 122 -3.15 -6.26 -0.62
C GLN A 122 -3.96 -5.21 -1.40
N PRO A 123 -4.39 -4.09 -0.77
CA PRO A 123 -5.22 -3.12 -1.46
C PRO A 123 -4.43 -2.66 -2.69
N ARG A 124 -4.97 -2.95 -3.88
CA ARG A 124 -4.49 -2.38 -5.14
C ARG A 124 -4.41 -0.87 -4.91
N LYS A 125 -3.20 -0.36 -4.68
CA LYS A 125 -2.92 1.02 -4.29
C LYS A 125 -3.36 1.91 -5.45
N GLY A 126 -4.64 2.27 -5.49
CA GLY A 126 -5.24 2.94 -6.65
C GLY A 126 -6.77 2.94 -6.79
N ARG A 127 -7.58 2.29 -5.94
CA ARG A 127 -9.05 2.43 -6.00
C ARG A 127 -9.64 3.09 -4.76
N ARG A 128 -9.72 4.43 -4.79
CA ARG A 128 -10.83 5.21 -4.23
C ARG A 128 -10.99 6.53 -5.01
N PRO A 129 -11.86 6.62 -6.03
CA PRO A 129 -12.70 7.80 -6.15
C PRO A 129 -13.87 7.57 -5.19
N MET A 130 -13.87 8.25 -4.03
CA MET A 130 -15.15 8.56 -3.42
C MET A 130 -15.77 9.62 -4.31
N GLU A 131 -16.54 9.17 -5.30
CA GLU A 131 -17.49 10.01 -6.02
C GLU A 131 -18.48 10.52 -4.97
N ARG A 132 -18.19 11.68 -4.36
CA ARG A 132 -19.24 12.45 -3.71
C ARG A 132 -20.16 12.89 -4.82
N LYS A 133 -21.28 12.19 -5.02
CA LYS A 133 -22.43 12.76 -5.73
C LYS A 133 -22.85 14.00 -4.95
N THR A 134 -22.35 15.17 -5.35
CA THR A 134 -23.00 16.42 -5.03
C THR A 134 -24.28 16.43 -5.82
N THR A 135 -25.39 16.02 -5.21
CA THR A 135 -26.72 16.41 -5.67
C THR A 135 -26.85 17.91 -5.47
N SER A 136 -26.31 18.67 -6.42
CA SER A 136 -26.72 20.04 -6.71
C SER A 136 -27.85 19.94 -7.72
N THR A 137 -29.08 20.05 -7.24
CA THR A 137 -30.26 20.41 -8.04
C THR A 137 -31.10 21.22 -7.06
N GLN A 138 -30.73 22.50 -6.94
CA GLN A 138 -31.37 23.63 -7.61
C GLN A 138 -32.74 23.92 -7.01
N ASN A 139 -32.78 25.03 -6.27
CA ASN A 139 -33.96 25.82 -5.99
C ASN A 139 -34.78 26.02 -7.26
N THR A 140 -36.07 25.75 -7.16
CA THR A 140 -37.16 26.58 -7.69
C THR A 140 -38.33 26.45 -6.74
#